data_AF-A0A346YKT1-F1
#
_entry.id   AF-A0A346YKT1-F1
#
_cell.length_a   1.000
_cell.length_b   1.000
_cell.length_c   1.000
_cell.angle_alpha   90.00
_cell.angle_beta   90.00
_cell.angle_gamma   90.00
#
_symmetry.space_group_name_H-M   'P 1'
#
loop_
_entity.id
_entity.type
_entity.pdbx_description
1 polymer ?
#
loop_
_entity_poly.entity_id
_entity_poly.type
_entity_poly.pdbx_seq_one_letter_code
_entity_poly.pdbx_strand_id
1 'polypeptide(L)'
;MTTRATVIINHPSDREQVARWAQKVEAGTIVEFRKKTRSNEQNAKLHAMLGEVADQVVWYGVKLKVEDWKNMFTASLRKAQVVPGIDPGTVVPLGIHTSTMTVDEMSNMIEAIYAFGADPEHPVIFKEPKDPDQPNSDEPSPSSEPAGDTASAPAAAGEDSDPPPPGSSPAASLTEAEWLKTAARMLWSATNVGGDTDANLAILNNQRLAVGDLCPPETASAIKEKAGSIYRVCKQAVLSEAPPHRAVPVIAAYAGMDEKELQA
;
A
#
# COMPACT_ATOMS: atom_id res chain seq x y z
N MET A 1 -29.51 -0.32 17.52
CA MET A 1 -29.18 1.08 17.17
C MET A 1 -27.91 1.03 16.34
N THR A 2 -27.94 1.55 15.12
CA THR A 2 -26.75 1.52 14.24
C THR A 2 -25.75 2.54 14.75
N THR A 3 -24.61 2.08 15.27
CA THR A 3 -23.60 2.92 15.92
C THR A 3 -22.79 3.76 14.93
N ARG A 4 -22.96 3.54 13.61
CA ARG A 4 -22.21 4.19 12.54
C ARG A 4 -23.05 4.29 11.28
N ALA A 5 -23.11 5.47 10.68
CA ALA A 5 -23.72 5.71 9.37
C ALA A 5 -22.74 6.49 8.49
N THR A 6 -22.66 6.15 7.20
CA THR A 6 -21.74 6.76 6.24
C THR A 6 -22.55 7.27 5.05
N VAL A 7 -22.29 8.51 4.60
CA VAL A 7 -22.86 9.11 3.38
C VAL A 7 -21.69 9.52 2.48
N ILE A 8 -21.74 9.09 1.21
CA ILE A 8 -20.79 9.53 0.19
C ILE A 8 -21.43 10.72 -0.53
N ILE A 9 -20.75 11.86 -0.55
CA ILE A 9 -21.28 13.09 -1.15
C ILE A 9 -20.95 13.10 -2.65
N ASN A 10 -21.95 12.81 -3.48
CA ASN A 10 -21.86 12.89 -4.94
C ASN A 10 -22.76 14.00 -5.49
N HIS A 11 -23.91 14.23 -4.87
CA HIS A 11 -24.92 15.20 -5.30
C HIS A 11 -25.28 16.21 -4.20
N PRO A 12 -25.91 17.34 -4.55
CA PRO A 12 -26.40 18.32 -3.56
C PRO A 12 -27.34 17.71 -2.51
N SER A 13 -28.14 16.70 -2.88
CA SER A 13 -29.05 15.96 -1.98
C SER A 13 -28.33 15.29 -0.81
N ASP A 14 -27.11 14.81 -1.03
CA ASP A 14 -26.33 14.11 0.01
C ASP A 14 -25.89 15.10 1.09
N ARG A 15 -25.61 16.35 0.70
CA ARG A 15 -25.27 17.44 1.62
C ARG A 15 -26.46 17.83 2.48
N GLU A 16 -27.65 17.90 1.88
CA GLU A 16 -28.89 18.14 2.62
C GLU A 16 -29.20 17.02 3.61
N GLN A 17 -28.93 15.77 3.24
CA GLN A 17 -29.08 14.63 4.13
C GLN A 17 -28.14 14.72 5.34
N VAL A 18 -26.86 15.02 5.12
CA VAL A 18 -25.89 15.21 6.21
C VAL A 18 -26.30 16.38 7.12
N ALA A 19 -26.74 17.50 6.55
CA ALA A 19 -27.23 18.65 7.32
C ALA A 19 -28.44 18.28 8.19
N ARG A 20 -29.39 17.53 7.64
CA ARG A 20 -30.57 17.04 8.37
C ARG A 20 -30.20 16.08 9.50
N TRP A 21 -29.19 15.24 9.30
CA TRP A 21 -28.69 14.34 10.34
C TRP A 21 -28.00 15.12 11.46
N ALA A 22 -27.12 16.06 11.12
CA ALA A 22 -26.42 16.89 12.10
C ALA A 22 -27.37 17.69 13.01
N GLN A 23 -28.56 18.06 12.53
CA GLN A 23 -29.58 18.75 13.34
C GLN A 23 -30.32 17.85 14.33
N LYS A 24 -30.34 16.53 14.11
CA LYS A 24 -31.18 15.57 14.87
C LYS A 24 -30.39 14.64 15.78
N VAL A 25 -29.06 14.69 15.77
CA VAL A 25 -28.21 13.86 16.61
C VAL A 25 -28.16 14.36 18.06
N GLU A 26 -27.97 13.44 18.99
CA GLU A 26 -27.84 13.75 20.42
C GLU A 26 -26.49 14.43 20.73
N ALA A 27 -26.47 15.25 21.79
CA ALA A 27 -25.25 15.87 22.28
C ALA A 27 -24.18 14.81 22.63
N GLY A 28 -22.95 15.02 22.15
CA GLY A 28 -21.86 14.04 22.29
C GLY A 28 -21.60 13.19 21.05
N THR A 29 -22.40 13.32 19.99
CA THR A 29 -22.15 12.65 18.71
C THR A 29 -20.97 13.29 17.96
N ILE A 30 -19.99 12.47 17.56
CA ILE A 30 -18.83 12.91 16.77
C ILE A 30 -19.15 12.80 15.27
N VAL A 31 -18.94 13.87 14.51
CA VAL A 31 -19.07 13.90 13.05
C VAL A 31 -17.68 14.04 12.43
N GLU A 32 -17.30 13.09 11.57
CA GLU A 32 -16.01 13.06 10.90
C GLU A 32 -16.18 13.14 9.38
N PHE A 33 -15.53 14.12 8.75
CA PHE A 33 -15.47 14.24 7.30
C PHE A 33 -14.14 13.70 6.80
N ARG A 34 -14.17 12.66 5.97
CA ARG A 34 -12.98 12.08 5.33
C ARG A 34 -13.07 12.24 3.82
N LYS A 35 -11.97 12.69 3.19
CA LYS A 35 -11.82 12.67 1.73
C LYS A 35 -11.80 11.21 1.25
N LYS A 36 -12.41 10.94 0.11
CA LYS A 36 -12.34 9.63 -0.54
C LYS A 36 -10.90 9.42 -1.03
N THR A 37 -10.19 8.47 -0.42
CA THR A 37 -8.87 8.04 -0.86
C THR A 37 -8.99 6.68 -1.54
N ARG A 38 -8.12 6.37 -2.50
CA ARG A 38 -8.04 5.04 -3.14
C ARG A 38 -7.93 3.91 -2.10
N SER A 39 -7.24 4.17 -0.99
CA SER A 39 -7.14 3.24 0.15
C SER A 39 -8.50 2.96 0.81
N ASN A 40 -9.43 3.92 0.83
CA ASN A 40 -10.77 3.70 1.40
C ASN A 40 -11.62 2.76 0.52
N GLU A 41 -11.52 2.87 -0.81
CA GLU A 41 -12.19 1.94 -1.74
C GLU A 41 -11.62 0.52 -1.63
N GLN A 42 -10.28 0.39 -1.62
CA GLN A 42 -9.63 -0.90 -1.44
C GLN A 42 -9.96 -1.52 -0.08
N ASN A 43 -9.99 -0.71 0.98
CA ASN A 43 -10.35 -1.20 2.31
C ASN A 43 -11.83 -1.60 2.39
N ALA A 44 -12.73 -0.84 1.75
CA ALA A 44 -14.15 -1.20 1.64
C ALA A 44 -14.34 -2.52 0.87
N LYS A 45 -13.63 -2.69 -0.26
CA LYS A 45 -13.61 -3.94 -1.04
C LYS A 45 -13.11 -5.11 -0.21
N LEU A 46 -11.99 -4.94 0.51
CA LEU A 46 -11.43 -5.96 1.39
C LEU A 46 -12.46 -6.42 2.44
N HIS A 47 -13.10 -5.47 3.13
CA HIS A 47 -14.12 -5.79 4.13
C HIS A 47 -15.36 -6.47 3.55
N ALA A 48 -15.78 -6.10 2.33
CA ALA A 48 -16.88 -6.76 1.65
C ALA A 48 -16.54 -8.22 1.31
N MET A 49 -15.38 -8.47 0.72
CA MET A 49 -14.91 -9.83 0.38
C MET A 49 -14.78 -10.71 1.62
N LEU A 50 -14.21 -10.18 2.71
CA LEU A 50 -14.11 -10.91 3.99
C LEU A 50 -15.50 -11.23 4.57
N GLY A 51 -16.48 -10.35 4.38
CA GLY A 51 -17.88 -10.62 4.70
C GLY A 51 -18.43 -11.81 3.92
N GLU A 52 -18.19 -11.84 2.61
CA GLU A 52 -18.65 -12.92 1.74
C GLU A 52 -17.99 -14.26 2.07
N VAL A 53 -16.70 -14.28 2.40
CA VAL A 53 -16.01 -15.48 2.90
C VAL A 53 -16.61 -15.92 4.24
N ALA A 54 -16.78 -14.99 5.18
CA ALA A 54 -17.34 -15.31 6.48
C ALA A 54 -18.76 -15.89 6.38
N ASP A 55 -19.56 -15.43 5.42
CA ASP A 55 -20.91 -15.92 5.23
C ASP A 55 -20.96 -17.32 4.59
N GLN A 56 -20.06 -17.61 3.65
CA GLN A 56 -20.09 -18.81 2.82
C GLN A 56 -19.25 -19.97 3.35
N VAL A 57 -18.16 -19.69 4.09
CA VAL A 57 -17.17 -20.71 4.46
C VAL A 57 -17.30 -21.17 5.91
N VAL A 58 -17.36 -22.49 6.10
CA VAL A 58 -17.22 -23.14 7.41
C VAL A 58 -15.81 -23.71 7.51
N TRP A 59 -14.99 -23.15 8.40
CA TRP A 59 -13.58 -23.51 8.55
C TRP A 59 -13.41 -24.54 9.67
N TYR A 60 -12.99 -25.76 9.33
CA TYR A 60 -12.82 -26.88 10.28
C TYR A 60 -14.01 -27.05 11.25
N GLY A 61 -15.23 -26.97 10.72
CA GLY A 61 -16.47 -27.13 11.50
C GLY A 61 -16.92 -25.90 12.29
N VAL A 62 -16.22 -24.76 12.18
CA VAL A 62 -16.57 -23.50 12.85
C VAL A 62 -16.75 -22.38 11.83
N LYS A 63 -17.78 -21.56 12.04
CA LYS A 63 -17.97 -20.33 11.25
C LYS A 63 -17.18 -19.19 11.91
N LEU A 64 -16.14 -18.72 11.23
CA LEU A 64 -15.30 -17.62 11.72
C LEU A 64 -15.96 -16.26 11.43
N LYS A 65 -15.67 -15.26 12.27
CA LYS A 65 -16.14 -13.89 12.03
C LYS A 65 -15.27 -13.20 10.98
N VAL A 66 -15.79 -12.13 10.39
CA VAL A 66 -15.06 -11.29 9.42
C VAL A 66 -13.69 -10.85 9.95
N GLU A 67 -13.62 -10.47 11.23
CA GLU A 67 -12.37 -10.06 11.88
C GLU A 67 -11.37 -11.22 12.04
N ASP A 68 -11.86 -12.44 12.28
CA ASP A 68 -11.01 -13.63 12.41
C ASP A 68 -10.45 -14.05 11.05
N TRP A 69 -11.27 -14.01 10.01
CA TRP A 69 -10.83 -14.19 8.62
C TRP A 69 -9.76 -13.16 8.24
N LYS A 70 -9.98 -11.88 8.58
CA LYS A 70 -9.00 -10.83 8.37
C LYS A 70 -7.67 -11.17 9.03
N ASN A 71 -7.69 -11.59 10.29
CA ASN A 71 -6.47 -11.96 11.02
C ASN A 71 -5.77 -13.16 10.36
N MET A 72 -6.52 -14.14 9.90
CA MET A 72 -5.96 -15.33 9.25
C MET A 72 -5.25 -15.00 7.94
N PHE A 73 -5.88 -14.24 7.04
CA PHE A 73 -5.24 -13.78 5.80
C PHE A 73 -4.08 -12.81 6.07
N THR A 74 -4.16 -12.01 7.13
CA THR A 74 -3.05 -11.12 7.50
C THR A 74 -1.84 -11.94 7.99
N ALA A 75 -2.09 -13.01 8.76
CA ALA A 75 -1.06 -13.90 9.29
C ALA A 75 -0.42 -14.80 8.21
N SER A 76 -1.08 -15.03 7.08
CA SER A 76 -0.46 -15.71 5.94
C SER A 76 0.52 -14.83 5.18
N LEU A 77 0.33 -13.51 5.21
CA LEU A 77 1.20 -12.53 4.54
C LEU A 77 2.34 -12.04 5.42
N ARG A 78 2.08 -11.79 6.70
CA ARG A 78 3.08 -11.35 7.67
C ARG A 78 3.25 -12.41 8.75
N LYS A 79 4.49 -12.69 9.14
CA LYS A 79 4.77 -13.59 10.25
C LYS A 79 4.24 -12.96 11.55
N ALA A 80 3.33 -13.67 12.23
CA ALA A 80 2.82 -13.22 13.52
C ALA A 80 3.96 -13.24 14.55
N GLN A 81 4.13 -12.13 15.26
CA GLN A 81 5.06 -12.06 16.37
C GLN A 81 4.41 -12.69 17.60
N VAL A 82 5.05 -13.67 18.23
CA VAL A 82 4.57 -14.29 19.47
C VAL A 82 5.41 -13.78 20.62
N VAL A 83 4.75 -13.30 21.68
CA VAL A 83 5.40 -12.79 22.88
C VAL A 83 4.96 -13.57 24.11
N PRO A 84 5.79 -13.65 25.17
CA PRO A 84 5.35 -14.16 26.47
C PRO A 84 4.14 -13.37 26.98
N GLY A 85 3.12 -14.08 27.45
CA GLY A 85 1.95 -13.47 28.06
C GLY A 85 2.23 -12.96 29.47
N ILE A 86 1.25 -12.26 30.03
CA ILE A 86 1.32 -11.69 31.38
C ILE A 86 1.38 -12.81 32.43
N ASP A 87 0.66 -13.91 32.18
CA ASP A 87 0.63 -15.07 33.07
C ASP A 87 1.78 -16.04 32.77
N PRO A 88 2.46 -16.59 33.79
CA PRO A 88 3.54 -17.54 33.61
C PRO A 88 3.12 -18.75 32.77
N GLY A 89 3.89 -19.04 31.73
CA GLY A 89 3.64 -20.17 30.82
C GLY A 89 2.66 -19.88 29.68
N THR A 90 2.13 -18.65 29.58
CA THR A 90 1.28 -18.24 28.46
C THR A 90 2.09 -17.59 27.33
N VAL A 91 1.61 -17.76 26.10
CA VAL A 91 2.13 -17.08 24.91
C VAL A 91 0.99 -16.38 24.20
N VAL A 92 1.25 -15.17 23.71
CA VAL A 92 0.24 -14.35 23.04
C VAL A 92 0.75 -14.01 21.64
N PRO A 93 0.05 -14.43 20.56
CA PRO A 93 0.32 -13.90 19.24
C PRO A 93 -0.14 -12.45 19.18
N LEU A 94 0.78 -11.54 18.86
CA LEU A 94 0.47 -10.15 18.61
C LEU A 94 -0.25 -10.05 17.27
N GLY A 95 -1.41 -9.39 17.30
CA GLY A 95 -2.20 -9.13 16.10
C GLY A 95 -1.41 -8.28 15.11
N ILE A 96 -1.43 -8.69 13.85
CA ILE A 96 -0.84 -7.89 12.77
C ILE A 96 -1.88 -6.84 12.36
N HIS A 97 -1.56 -5.57 12.57
CA HIS A 97 -2.48 -4.49 12.23
C HIS A 97 -2.45 -4.20 10.72
N THR A 98 -3.59 -4.38 10.05
CA THR A 98 -3.77 -3.99 8.64
C THR A 98 -3.72 -2.47 8.44
N SER A 99 -3.91 -1.67 9.50
CA SER A 99 -3.82 -0.21 9.47
C SER A 99 -2.42 0.31 9.10
N THR A 100 -1.39 -0.53 9.20
CA THR A 100 0.00 -0.21 8.83
C THR A 100 0.47 -0.94 7.58
N MET A 101 -0.43 -1.61 6.84
CA MET A 101 -0.10 -2.23 5.56
C MET A 101 0.12 -1.19 4.48
N THR A 102 1.10 -1.44 3.61
CA THR A 102 1.30 -0.68 2.38
C THR A 102 0.17 -0.99 1.38
N VAL A 103 0.07 -0.18 0.33
CA VAL A 103 -0.90 -0.40 -0.76
C VAL A 103 -0.66 -1.76 -1.45
N ASP A 104 0.61 -2.14 -1.59
CA ASP A 104 0.99 -3.41 -2.22
C ASP A 104 0.60 -4.60 -1.32
N GLU A 105 0.84 -4.50 -0.02
CA GLU A 105 0.42 -5.54 0.94
C GLU A 105 -1.10 -5.70 0.99
N MET A 106 -1.85 -4.59 0.90
CA MET A 106 -3.30 -4.63 0.80
C MET A 106 -3.77 -5.28 -0.50
N SER A 107 -3.07 -5.02 -1.61
CA SER A 107 -3.37 -5.65 -2.90
C SER A 107 -3.09 -7.16 -2.86
N ASN A 108 -1.94 -7.58 -2.29
CA ASN A 108 -1.59 -8.98 -2.08
C ASN A 108 -2.61 -9.70 -1.18
N MET A 109 -3.17 -9.01 -0.18
CA MET A 109 -4.23 -9.55 0.68
C MET A 109 -5.53 -9.79 -0.08
N ILE A 110 -5.94 -8.84 -0.93
CA ILE A 110 -7.11 -9.00 -1.78
C ILE A 110 -6.92 -10.19 -2.74
N GLU A 111 -5.75 -10.32 -3.36
CA GLU A 111 -5.41 -11.46 -4.22
C GLU A 111 -5.43 -12.79 -3.47
N ALA A 112 -4.88 -12.84 -2.25
CA ALA A 112 -4.91 -14.04 -1.42
C ALA A 112 -6.35 -14.49 -1.10
N ILE A 113 -7.27 -13.55 -0.88
CA ILE A 113 -8.68 -13.87 -0.64
C ILE A 113 -9.35 -14.39 -1.91
N TYR A 114 -9.05 -13.80 -3.08
CA TYR A 114 -9.55 -14.32 -4.36
C TYR A 114 -9.03 -15.73 -4.64
N ALA A 115 -7.73 -15.96 -4.44
CA ALA A 115 -7.13 -17.27 -4.63
C ALA A 115 -7.77 -18.31 -3.70
N PHE A 116 -8.02 -17.95 -2.44
CA PHE A 116 -8.70 -18.81 -1.49
C PHE A 116 -10.14 -19.14 -1.93
N GLY A 117 -10.91 -18.16 -2.36
CA GLY A 117 -12.29 -18.38 -2.81
C GLY A 117 -12.40 -19.06 -4.18
N ALA A 118 -11.33 -19.09 -4.97
CA ALA A 118 -11.26 -19.83 -6.22
C ALA A 118 -10.86 -21.31 -6.02
N ASP A 119 -10.39 -21.67 -4.82
CA ASP A 119 -10.03 -23.05 -4.48
C ASP A 119 -11.29 -23.94 -4.51
N PRO A 120 -11.29 -25.08 -5.23
CA PRO A 120 -12.39 -26.02 -5.25
C PRO A 120 -12.82 -26.55 -3.86
N GLU A 121 -11.91 -26.56 -2.88
CA GLU A 121 -12.20 -26.98 -1.51
C GLU A 121 -13.04 -25.94 -0.75
N HIS A 122 -12.92 -24.66 -1.10
CA HIS A 122 -13.57 -23.54 -0.43
C HIS A 122 -14.12 -22.50 -1.42
N PRO A 123 -15.05 -22.87 -2.31
CA PRO A 123 -15.55 -21.97 -3.33
C PRO A 123 -16.35 -20.83 -2.69
N VAL A 124 -15.96 -19.59 -3.00
CA VAL A 124 -16.66 -18.38 -2.57
C VAL A 124 -17.10 -17.62 -3.80
N ILE A 125 -18.41 -17.34 -3.87
CA ILE A 125 -18.96 -16.50 -4.94
C ILE A 125 -18.81 -15.05 -4.50
N PHE A 126 -17.84 -14.36 -5.09
CA PHE A 126 -17.62 -12.94 -4.81
C PHE A 126 -18.57 -12.07 -5.62
N LYS A 127 -19.18 -11.07 -4.99
CA LYS A 127 -19.92 -10.03 -5.73
C LYS A 127 -18.95 -8.90 -6.00
N GLU A 128 -18.63 -8.67 -7.27
CA GLU A 128 -17.79 -7.52 -7.62
C GLU A 128 -18.48 -6.22 -7.17
N PRO A 129 -17.74 -5.33 -6.48
CA PRO A 129 -18.27 -4.02 -6.17
C PRO A 129 -18.51 -3.29 -7.49
N LYS A 130 -19.78 -2.97 -7.76
CA LYS A 130 -20.20 -2.21 -8.92
C LYS A 130 -19.51 -0.85 -8.87
N ASP A 131 -18.50 -0.65 -9.72
CA ASP A 131 -17.87 0.66 -9.90
C ASP A 131 -18.99 1.64 -10.32
N PRO A 132 -19.21 2.74 -9.58
CA PRO A 132 -20.27 3.69 -9.91
C PRO A 132 -19.98 4.51 -11.19
N ASP A 133 -18.89 4.24 -11.90
CA ASP A 133 -18.39 5.03 -13.04
C ASP A 133 -18.30 4.26 -14.37
N GLN A 134 -18.92 3.08 -14.48
CA GLN A 134 -19.06 2.41 -15.78
C GLN A 134 -20.44 2.69 -16.41
N PRO A 135 -20.50 3.36 -17.58
CA PRO A 135 -21.72 3.42 -18.36
C PRO A 135 -22.08 2.02 -18.89
N ASN A 136 -23.34 1.68 -18.67
CA ASN A 136 -23.99 0.42 -19.00
C ASN A 136 -23.73 0.00 -20.46
N SER A 137 -23.20 -1.22 -20.67
CA SER A 137 -23.17 -1.86 -21.99
C SER A 137 -23.92 -3.19 -21.89
N ASP A 138 -25.24 -3.11 -22.05
CA ASP A 138 -26.10 -4.26 -22.30
C ASP A 138 -25.83 -4.79 -23.74
N GLU A 139 -25.48 -6.09 -23.82
CA GLU A 139 -25.60 -7.06 -24.94
C GLU A 139 -24.74 -6.91 -26.24
N PRO A 140 -24.64 -7.96 -27.10
CA PRO A 140 -24.17 -9.34 -26.85
C PRO A 140 -23.09 -9.79 -27.88
N SER A 141 -22.37 -10.88 -27.56
CA SER A 141 -21.38 -11.53 -28.46
C SER A 141 -21.98 -12.11 -29.75
N PRO A 142 -21.14 -12.36 -30.77
CA PRO A 142 -21.20 -13.66 -31.41
C PRO A 142 -19.83 -14.33 -31.57
N SER A 143 -19.86 -15.65 -31.35
CA SER A 143 -18.81 -16.65 -31.55
C SER A 143 -18.26 -16.71 -32.98
N SER A 144 -17.05 -17.28 -33.14
CA SER A 144 -16.80 -18.51 -33.94
C SER A 144 -15.30 -18.86 -34.00
N GLU A 145 -14.94 -20.00 -33.41
CA GLU A 145 -13.85 -20.91 -33.83
C GLU A 145 -14.23 -21.61 -35.17
N PRO A 146 -13.40 -22.45 -35.88
CA PRO A 146 -12.37 -23.36 -35.32
C PRO A 146 -11.13 -23.77 -36.17
N ALA A 147 -10.22 -24.48 -35.47
CA ALA A 147 -9.38 -25.64 -35.84
C ALA A 147 -8.41 -25.66 -37.05
N GLY A 148 -7.19 -26.17 -36.80
CA GLY A 148 -6.25 -26.67 -37.82
C GLY A 148 -4.94 -27.23 -37.24
N ASP A 149 -4.89 -28.56 -37.09
CA ASP A 149 -3.73 -29.39 -36.74
C ASP A 149 -2.73 -29.54 -37.90
N THR A 150 -1.42 -29.64 -37.64
CA THR A 150 -0.49 -30.59 -38.32
C THR A 150 0.94 -30.51 -37.78
N ALA A 151 1.50 -31.69 -37.49
CA ALA A 151 2.88 -31.95 -37.10
C ALA A 151 3.83 -32.15 -38.30
N SER A 152 5.13 -31.86 -38.13
CA SER A 152 6.27 -32.65 -38.66
C SER A 152 7.64 -32.13 -38.19
N ALA A 153 8.48 -33.05 -37.72
CA ALA A 153 9.94 -32.94 -37.49
C ALA A 153 10.71 -33.22 -38.83
N PRO A 154 12.08 -33.20 -38.97
CA PRO A 154 13.11 -33.57 -37.97
C PRO A 154 14.48 -32.81 -37.99
N ALA A 155 15.29 -33.20 -36.99
CA ALA A 155 16.73 -33.08 -36.69
C ALA A 155 17.78 -32.61 -37.75
N ALA A 156 18.80 -31.83 -37.32
CA ALA A 156 20.16 -32.32 -37.02
C ALA A 156 21.22 -31.19 -36.76
N ALA A 157 21.98 -31.39 -35.67
CA ALA A 157 23.43 -31.12 -35.42
C ALA A 157 24.14 -29.77 -35.74
N GLY A 158 24.98 -29.33 -34.78
CA GLY A 158 26.07 -28.35 -34.93
C GLY A 158 26.15 -27.41 -33.70
N GLU A 159 26.87 -27.76 -32.63
CA GLU A 159 28.28 -27.42 -32.34
C GLU A 159 28.41 -26.28 -31.31
N ASP A 160 29.36 -26.49 -30.39
CA ASP A 160 29.83 -25.69 -29.26
C ASP A 160 29.72 -24.16 -29.36
N SER A 161 29.30 -23.51 -28.27
CA SER A 161 30.14 -22.59 -27.47
C SER A 161 29.30 -21.85 -26.43
N ASP A 162 29.56 -22.14 -25.15
CA ASP A 162 29.19 -21.33 -23.99
C ASP A 162 29.82 -19.91 -24.10
N PRO A 163 29.05 -18.81 -24.01
CA PRO A 163 29.61 -17.52 -23.65
C PRO A 163 29.57 -17.34 -22.11
N PRO A 164 30.68 -16.91 -21.49
CA PRO A 164 30.80 -16.78 -20.04
C PRO A 164 29.92 -15.64 -19.49
N PRO A 165 29.58 -15.66 -18.18
CA PRO A 165 28.79 -14.60 -17.56
C PRO A 165 29.58 -13.28 -17.57
N PRO A 166 28.93 -12.13 -17.86
CA PRO A 166 29.59 -10.84 -17.67
C PRO A 166 29.87 -10.65 -16.18
N GLY A 167 31.13 -10.30 -15.91
CA GLY A 167 31.74 -10.34 -14.60
C GLY A 167 31.06 -9.49 -13.54
N SER A 168 31.20 -9.97 -12.32
CA SER A 168 30.98 -9.23 -11.09
C SER A 168 31.84 -7.97 -11.07
N SER A 169 31.24 -6.84 -11.44
CA SER A 169 31.70 -5.53 -10.99
C SER A 169 31.50 -5.46 -9.47
N PRO A 170 32.50 -5.03 -8.69
CA PRO A 170 32.29 -4.80 -7.27
C PRO A 170 31.30 -3.63 -7.15
N ALA A 171 30.15 -3.87 -6.53
CA ALA A 171 29.24 -2.81 -6.15
C ALA A 171 30.03 -1.81 -5.28
N ALA A 172 30.30 -0.62 -5.82
CA ALA A 172 30.88 0.46 -5.04
C ALA A 172 29.90 0.75 -3.90
N SER A 173 30.31 0.46 -2.67
CA SER A 173 29.57 0.87 -1.49
C SER A 173 29.52 2.40 -1.47
N LEU A 174 28.31 2.96 -1.54
CA LEU A 174 28.09 4.38 -1.37
C LEU A 174 28.69 4.81 -0.03
N THR A 175 29.54 5.83 -0.04
CA THR A 175 30.03 6.42 1.21
C THR A 175 28.86 7.04 1.98
N GLU A 176 29.00 7.22 3.29
CA GLU A 176 27.93 7.82 4.12
C GLU A 176 27.52 9.22 3.62
N ALA A 177 28.48 9.98 3.09
CA ALA A 177 28.25 11.31 2.51
C ALA A 177 27.49 11.25 1.19
N GLU A 178 27.83 10.31 0.30
CA GLU A 178 27.14 10.11 -0.97
C GLU A 178 25.72 9.57 -0.76
N TRP A 179 25.55 8.66 0.21
CA TRP A 179 24.23 8.19 0.62
C TRP A 179 23.36 9.35 1.12
N LEU A 180 23.89 10.22 1.99
CA LEU A 180 23.12 11.33 2.54
C LEU A 180 22.70 12.35 1.46
N LYS A 181 23.57 12.63 0.49
CA LYS A 181 23.24 13.46 -0.68
C LYS A 181 22.18 12.80 -1.56
N THR A 182 22.28 11.50 -1.77
CA THR A 182 21.29 10.72 -2.53
C THR A 182 19.93 10.73 -1.83
N ALA A 183 19.90 10.54 -0.51
CA ALA A 183 18.72 10.64 0.31
C ALA A 183 18.05 12.01 0.21
N ALA A 184 18.84 13.09 0.23
CA ALA A 184 18.32 14.44 0.08
C ALA A 184 17.62 14.67 -1.26
N ARG A 185 18.21 14.23 -2.37
CA ARG A 185 17.61 14.33 -3.72
C ARG A 185 16.32 13.50 -3.84
N MET A 186 16.35 12.26 -3.37
CA MET A 186 15.18 11.37 -3.39
C MET A 186 14.02 11.94 -2.56
N LEU A 187 14.31 12.45 -1.37
CA LEU A 187 13.28 13.03 -0.49
C LEU A 187 12.79 14.38 -1.01
N TRP A 188 13.65 15.21 -1.59
CA TRP A 188 13.24 16.51 -2.13
C TRP A 188 12.41 16.39 -3.42
N SER A 189 12.77 15.48 -4.33
CA SER A 189 11.98 15.24 -5.54
C SER A 189 10.57 14.73 -5.24
N ALA A 190 10.38 14.01 -4.13
CA ALA A 190 9.06 13.55 -3.67
C ALA A 190 8.15 14.66 -3.11
N THR A 191 8.70 15.85 -2.84
CA THR A 191 7.98 16.94 -2.15
C THR A 191 6.99 17.69 -3.05
N ASN A 192 7.04 17.46 -4.38
CA ASN A 192 6.26 18.09 -5.46
C ASN A 192 5.23 19.15 -5.02
N VAL A 193 5.67 20.40 -4.88
CA VAL A 193 4.98 21.50 -4.19
C VAL A 193 3.66 21.92 -4.87
N GLY A 194 3.36 21.45 -6.08
CA GLY A 194 2.11 21.74 -6.80
C GLY A 194 1.05 20.63 -6.77
N GLY A 195 1.31 19.52 -6.07
CA GLY A 195 0.48 18.32 -6.10
C GLY A 195 -0.53 18.17 -4.96
N ASP A 196 -1.28 17.06 -4.99
CA ASP A 196 -2.14 16.64 -3.89
C ASP A 196 -1.29 16.29 -2.66
N THR A 197 -1.54 16.96 -1.53
CA THR A 197 -0.78 16.80 -0.29
C THR A 197 -0.68 15.35 0.19
N ASP A 198 -1.78 14.59 0.10
CA ASP A 198 -1.82 13.21 0.58
C ASP A 198 -1.02 12.28 -0.35
N ALA A 199 -1.13 12.47 -1.66
CA ALA A 199 -0.34 11.75 -2.65
C ALA A 199 1.16 12.04 -2.50
N ASN A 200 1.53 13.31 -2.33
CA ASN A 200 2.92 13.73 -2.10
C ASN A 200 3.47 13.14 -0.79
N LEU A 201 2.65 13.06 0.26
CA LEU A 201 3.05 12.46 1.52
C LEU A 201 3.25 10.94 1.39
N ALA A 202 2.43 10.26 0.60
CA ALA A 202 2.59 8.85 0.30
C ALA A 202 3.89 8.58 -0.48
N ILE A 203 4.19 9.38 -1.51
CA ILE A 203 5.45 9.29 -2.27
C ILE A 203 6.64 9.54 -1.35
N LEU A 204 6.58 10.56 -0.50
CA LEU A 204 7.65 10.89 0.44
C LEU A 204 7.91 9.77 1.46
N ASN A 205 6.85 9.10 1.94
CA ASN A 205 6.99 7.94 2.84
C ASN A 205 7.62 6.75 2.14
N ASN A 206 7.25 6.47 0.89
CA ASN A 206 7.85 5.40 0.10
C ASN A 206 9.34 5.69 -0.18
N GLN A 207 9.68 6.93 -0.52
CA GLN A 207 11.09 7.33 -0.70
C GLN A 207 11.90 7.21 0.60
N ARG A 208 11.29 7.48 1.77
CA ARG A 208 11.96 7.27 3.06
C ARG A 208 12.33 5.81 3.31
N LEU A 209 11.48 4.86 2.91
CA LEU A 209 11.78 3.43 3.02
C LEU A 209 12.95 3.07 2.10
N ALA A 210 12.91 3.48 0.84
CA ALA A 210 13.99 3.26 -0.12
C ALA A 210 15.34 3.86 0.34
N VAL A 211 15.33 5.05 0.95
CA VAL A 211 16.52 5.65 1.57
C VAL A 211 17.09 4.77 2.70
N GLY A 212 16.21 4.12 3.47
CA GLY A 212 16.59 3.15 4.50
C GLY A 212 17.24 1.90 3.92
N ASP A 213 16.70 1.37 2.82
CA ASP A 213 17.24 0.18 2.15
C ASP A 213 18.62 0.43 1.52
N LEU A 214 18.86 1.66 1.05
CA LEU A 214 20.14 2.09 0.50
C LEU A 214 21.18 2.46 1.58
N CYS A 215 20.81 2.42 2.87
CA CYS A 215 21.68 2.86 3.96
C CYS A 215 22.85 1.88 4.14
N PRO A 216 24.11 2.35 4.04
CA PRO A 216 25.27 1.50 4.30
C PRO A 216 25.23 0.91 5.74
N PRO A 217 25.61 -0.37 5.93
CA PRO A 217 25.47 -1.06 7.21
C PRO A 217 26.25 -0.40 8.36
N GLU A 218 27.39 0.23 8.06
CA GLU A 218 28.24 0.93 9.05
C GLU A 218 27.89 2.43 9.21
N THR A 219 26.73 2.87 8.73
CA THR A 219 26.37 4.30 8.80
C THR A 219 26.18 4.78 10.24
N ALA A 220 26.92 5.83 10.63
CA ALA A 220 26.86 6.46 11.94
C ALA A 220 25.45 6.99 12.29
N SER A 221 25.06 6.86 13.56
CA SER A 221 23.75 7.31 14.05
C SER A 221 23.48 8.79 13.75
N ALA A 222 24.51 9.65 13.88
CA ALA A 222 24.39 11.07 13.57
C ALA A 222 24.01 11.36 12.10
N ILE A 223 24.43 10.49 11.17
CA ILE A 223 24.12 10.64 9.74
C ILE A 223 22.70 10.15 9.45
N LYS A 224 22.27 9.07 10.12
CA LYS A 224 20.85 8.62 10.10
C LYS A 224 19.90 9.69 10.65
N GLU A 225 20.30 10.40 11.71
CA GLU A 225 19.54 11.53 12.27
C GLU A 225 19.43 12.72 11.31
N LYS A 226 20.49 13.02 10.54
CA LYS A 226 20.45 14.03 9.48
C LYS A 226 19.45 13.63 8.39
N ALA A 227 19.46 12.38 7.92
CA ALA A 227 18.48 11.89 6.96
C ALA A 227 17.03 11.97 7.50
N GLY A 228 16.84 11.65 8.79
CA GLY A 228 15.56 11.83 9.46
C GLY A 228 15.12 13.29 9.53
N SER A 229 16.04 14.23 9.75
CA SER A 229 15.77 15.68 9.75
C SER A 229 15.41 16.20 8.35
N ILE A 230 16.10 15.73 7.31
CA ILE A 230 15.77 16.03 5.91
C ILE A 230 14.32 15.61 5.60
N TYR A 231 13.93 14.38 5.95
CA TYR A 231 12.55 13.91 5.76
C TYR A 231 11.52 14.80 6.48
N ARG A 232 11.80 15.25 7.70
CA ARG A 232 10.88 16.14 8.44
C ARG A 232 10.67 17.46 7.71
N VAL A 233 11.74 18.05 7.16
CA VAL A 233 11.67 19.31 6.41
C VAL A 233 10.90 19.12 5.10
N CYS A 234 11.15 18.02 4.36
CA CYS A 234 10.34 17.68 3.19
C CYS A 234 8.87 17.51 3.55
N LYS A 235 8.56 16.83 4.66
CA LYS A 235 7.18 16.64 5.12
C LYS A 235 6.49 17.98 5.41
N GLN A 236 7.17 18.92 6.08
CA GLN A 236 6.65 20.26 6.32
C GLN A 236 6.38 21.04 5.03
N ALA A 237 7.23 20.86 4.02
CA ALA A 237 7.02 21.46 2.71
C ALA A 237 5.82 20.86 1.97
N VAL A 238 5.61 19.53 2.02
CA VAL A 238 4.41 18.86 1.49
C VAL A 238 3.14 19.38 2.16
N LEU A 239 3.17 19.54 3.49
CA LEU A 239 2.04 20.05 4.28
C LEU A 239 1.81 21.55 4.13
N SER A 240 2.57 22.24 3.29
CA SER A 240 2.53 23.70 3.12
C SER A 240 2.80 24.50 4.41
N GLU A 241 3.42 23.88 5.41
CA GLU A 241 3.84 24.52 6.67
C GLU A 241 5.12 25.34 6.47
N ALA A 242 5.96 24.95 5.50
CA ALA A 242 7.20 25.62 5.14
C ALA A 242 7.25 25.87 3.62
N PRO A 243 7.42 27.12 3.16
CA PRO A 243 7.53 27.38 1.74
C PRO A 243 8.87 26.83 1.20
N PRO A 244 8.94 26.42 -0.09
CA PRO A 244 10.10 25.72 -0.66
C PRO A 244 11.42 26.47 -0.53
N HIS A 245 11.37 27.81 -0.68
CA HIS A 245 12.54 28.67 -0.57
C HIS A 245 13.15 28.68 0.84
N ARG A 246 12.41 28.24 1.88
CA ARG A 246 12.94 28.02 3.23
C ARG A 246 13.34 26.57 3.48
N ALA A 247 12.72 25.62 2.80
CA ALA A 247 13.02 24.19 2.96
C ALA A 247 14.33 23.78 2.28
N VAL A 248 14.58 24.26 1.05
CA VAL A 248 15.76 23.90 0.24
C VAL A 248 17.10 24.19 0.95
N PRO A 249 17.33 25.40 1.52
CA PRO A 249 18.60 25.69 2.20
C PRO A 249 18.85 24.79 3.41
N VAL A 250 17.77 24.44 4.14
CA VAL A 250 17.85 23.59 5.33
C VAL A 250 18.19 22.14 4.94
N ILE A 251 17.58 21.62 3.88
CA ILE A 251 17.87 20.27 3.37
C ILE A 251 19.30 20.18 2.86
N ALA A 252 19.74 21.18 2.08
CA ALA A 252 21.10 21.28 1.55
C ALA A 252 22.15 21.31 2.68
N ALA A 253 21.88 22.06 3.75
CA ALA A 253 22.76 22.13 4.93
C ALA A 253 22.87 20.79 5.67
N TYR A 254 21.76 20.05 5.83
CA TYR A 254 21.82 18.71 6.44
C TYR A 254 22.58 17.71 5.58
N ALA A 255 22.47 17.80 4.26
CA ALA A 255 23.11 16.89 3.30
C ALA A 255 24.57 17.25 2.96
N GLY A 256 25.02 18.46 3.30
CA GLY A 256 26.36 18.95 2.96
C GLY A 256 26.55 19.11 1.45
N MET A 257 25.54 19.65 0.76
CA MET A 257 25.54 19.88 -0.68
C MET A 257 25.03 21.29 -1.03
N ASP A 258 25.28 21.74 -2.25
CA ASP A 258 24.78 23.01 -2.76
C ASP A 258 23.28 22.94 -3.08
N GLU A 259 22.55 24.04 -2.87
CA GLU A 259 21.11 24.13 -3.17
C GLU A 259 20.78 23.82 -4.64
N LYS A 260 21.70 24.19 -5.55
CA LYS A 260 21.58 23.91 -6.99
C LYS A 260 21.62 22.42 -7.30
N GLU A 261 22.35 21.63 -6.52
CA GLU A 261 22.43 20.17 -6.69
C GLU A 261 21.18 19.44 -6.19
N LEU A 262 20.35 20.10 -5.39
CA LEU A 262 19.09 19.55 -4.89
C LEU A 262 17.93 19.80 -5.87
N GLN A 263 18.04 20.83 -6.71
CA GLN A 263 17.05 21.22 -7.70
C GLN A 263 17.34 20.70 -9.12
N ALA A 264 18.48 20.02 -9.31
CA ALA A 264 18.90 19.38 -10.56
C ALA A 264 18.27 17.99 -10.69
#